data_AF-A0A220SX02-F1
#
_entry.id   AF-A0A220SX02-F1
#
_cell.length_a   1.000
_cell.length_b   1.000
_cell.length_c   1.000
_cell.angle_alpha   90.00
_cell.angle_beta   90.00
_cell.angle_gamma   90.00
#
_symmetry.space_group_name_H-M   'P 1'
#
loop_
_entity.id
_entity.type
_entity.pdbx_description
1 polymer ?
#
loop_
_entity_poly.entity_id
_entity_poly.type
_entity_poly.pdbx_seq_one_letter_code
_entity_poly.pdbx_strand_id
1 'polypeptide(L)'
;MTYGADWFSVVVVLAAAAFYVYDYLFVDDEPEEGTVEHAERLWETDQISLAEYERRVELAVDDRAQQIQTVTRSIGGIGPKTARTLAAEFESLDELHRADRDRLEEIHDIGPSTADAIEEHLER
;
A
#
# COMPACT_ATOMS: atom_id res chain seq x y z
N MET A 1 -43.09 7.55 -25.97
CA MET A 1 -41.82 7.43 -26.72
C MET A 1 -40.83 6.74 -25.80
N THR A 2 -40.57 5.48 -26.07
CA THR A 2 -39.73 4.57 -25.29
C THR A 2 -38.26 5.00 -25.41
N TYR A 3 -37.61 5.25 -24.26
CA TYR A 3 -36.15 5.34 -24.17
C TYR A 3 -35.59 3.96 -24.58
N GLY A 4 -35.26 3.79 -25.86
CA GLY A 4 -34.44 2.67 -26.30
C GLY A 4 -33.07 2.88 -25.68
N ALA A 5 -32.66 2.00 -24.77
CA ALA A 5 -31.31 2.02 -24.22
C ALA A 5 -30.34 2.09 -25.40
N ASP A 6 -29.60 3.18 -25.47
CA ASP A 6 -28.60 3.36 -26.50
C ASP A 6 -27.61 2.20 -26.37
N TRP A 7 -27.42 1.46 -27.46
CA TRP A 7 -26.59 0.26 -27.46
C TRP A 7 -25.16 0.56 -26.99
N PHE A 8 -24.68 1.80 -27.12
CA PHE A 8 -23.43 2.25 -26.53
C PHE A 8 -23.45 2.22 -25.00
N SER A 9 -24.55 2.59 -24.35
CA SER A 9 -24.67 2.52 -22.88
C SER A 9 -24.63 1.08 -22.38
N VAL A 10 -25.25 0.15 -23.12
CA VAL A 10 -25.20 -1.29 -22.77
C VAL A 10 -23.77 -1.83 -22.92
N VAL A 11 -23.06 -1.43 -23.97
CA VAL A 11 -21.66 -1.82 -24.18
C VAL A 11 -20.75 -1.24 -23.10
N VAL A 12 -20.94 0.02 -22.71
CA VAL A 12 -20.15 0.66 -21.64
C VAL A 12 -20.39 -0.01 -20.29
N VAL A 13 -21.65 -0.33 -19.95
CA VAL A 13 -21.98 -1.03 -18.70
C VAL A 13 -21.42 -2.46 -18.70
N LEU A 14 -21.51 -3.17 -19.83
CA LEU A 14 -20.92 -4.51 -19.94
C LEU A 14 -19.40 -4.47 -19.92
N ALA A 15 -18.76 -3.46 -20.51
CA ALA A 15 -17.31 -3.27 -20.44
C ALA A 15 -16.86 -2.93 -19.03
N ALA A 16 -17.59 -2.06 -18.32
CA ALA A 16 -17.32 -1.74 -16.92
C ALA A 16 -17.54 -2.95 -16.01
N ALA A 17 -18.59 -3.73 -16.24
CA ALA A 17 -18.84 -4.96 -15.50
C ALA A 17 -17.78 -6.03 -15.80
N ALA A 18 -17.36 -6.17 -17.06
CA ALA A 18 -16.29 -7.08 -17.45
C ALA A 18 -14.95 -6.64 -16.87
N PHE A 19 -14.66 -5.34 -16.83
CA PHE A 19 -13.48 -4.79 -16.17
C PHE A 19 -13.50 -5.08 -14.67
N TYR A 20 -14.63 -4.84 -13.99
CA TYR A 20 -14.80 -5.12 -12.57
C TYR A 20 -14.72 -6.62 -12.24
N VAL A 21 -15.30 -7.47 -13.09
CA VAL A 21 -15.23 -8.94 -12.94
C VAL A 21 -13.84 -9.46 -13.28
N TYR A 22 -13.14 -8.85 -14.25
CA TYR A 22 -11.78 -9.21 -14.58
C TYR A 22 -10.82 -8.85 -13.45
N ASP A 23 -10.95 -7.65 -12.91
CA ASP A 23 -10.23 -7.20 -11.72
C ASP A 23 -10.52 -8.12 -10.53
N TYR A 24 -11.77 -8.56 -10.31
CA TYR A 24 -12.11 -9.47 -9.21
C TYR A 24 -11.66 -10.93 -9.41
N LEU A 25 -11.70 -11.48 -10.63
CA LEU A 25 -11.43 -12.89 -10.91
C LEU A 25 -10.00 -13.18 -11.36
N PHE A 26 -9.25 -12.17 -11.80
CA PHE A 26 -7.90 -12.30 -12.35
C PHE A 26 -6.92 -11.32 -11.70
N VAL A 27 -7.10 -10.97 -10.41
CA VAL A 27 -5.96 -10.59 -9.58
C VAL A 27 -5.07 -11.83 -9.52
N ASP A 28 -4.05 -11.90 -10.38
CA ASP A 28 -2.84 -12.62 -9.99
C ASP A 28 -2.43 -11.99 -8.66
N ASP A 29 -2.49 -12.75 -7.57
CA ASP A 29 -2.01 -12.34 -6.25
C ASP A 29 -0.48 -12.14 -6.38
N GLU A 30 -0.10 -11.01 -6.96
CA GLU A 30 1.26 -10.52 -6.95
C GLU A 30 1.52 -10.12 -5.49
N PRO A 31 2.41 -10.83 -4.79
CA PRO A 31 2.63 -10.62 -3.39
C PRO A 31 3.01 -9.17 -3.21
N GLU A 32 2.38 -8.53 -2.24
CA GLU A 32 2.61 -7.12 -1.96
C GLU A 32 4.12 -6.90 -1.82
N GLU A 33 4.64 -5.90 -2.52
CA GLU A 33 6.05 -5.50 -2.45
C GLU A 33 6.49 -5.49 -0.99
N GLY A 34 7.72 -5.90 -0.67
CA GLY A 34 8.35 -5.90 0.67
C GLY A 34 7.66 -6.73 1.75
N THR A 35 6.87 -7.72 1.35
CA THR A 35 6.59 -8.93 2.13
C THR A 35 7.69 -9.97 1.91
N VAL A 36 7.76 -10.99 2.78
CA VAL A 36 8.63 -12.16 2.57
C VAL A 36 8.28 -12.88 1.26
N GLU A 37 6.99 -13.06 0.99
CA GLU A 37 6.49 -13.75 -0.21
C GLU A 37 6.90 -13.03 -1.51
N HIS A 38 6.92 -11.69 -1.50
CA HIS A 38 7.42 -10.92 -2.63
C HIS A 38 8.93 -11.05 -2.82
N ALA A 39 9.69 -11.05 -1.73
CA ALA A 39 11.13 -11.30 -1.80
C ALA A 39 11.41 -12.72 -2.32
N GLU A 40 10.64 -13.71 -1.89
CA GLU A 40 10.75 -15.12 -2.30
C GLU A 40 10.48 -15.27 -3.79
N ARG A 41 9.38 -14.68 -4.30
CA ARG A 41 9.06 -14.69 -5.74
C ARG A 41 10.18 -14.09 -6.60
N LEU A 42 10.78 -12.98 -6.17
CA LEU A 42 11.88 -12.34 -6.90
C LEU A 42 13.14 -13.21 -6.92
N TRP A 43 13.41 -13.94 -5.84
CA TRP A 43 14.53 -14.87 -5.77
C TRP A 43 14.29 -16.11 -6.64
N GLU A 44 13.10 -16.71 -6.55
CA GLU A 44 12.70 -17.87 -7.38
C GLU A 44 12.71 -17.58 -8.88
N THR A 45 12.49 -16.32 -9.27
CA THR A 45 12.51 -15.86 -10.66
C THR A 45 13.86 -15.29 -11.11
N ASP A 46 14.93 -15.48 -10.33
CA ASP A 46 16.29 -14.99 -10.61
C ASP A 46 16.39 -13.46 -10.83
N GLN A 47 15.44 -12.69 -10.30
CA GLN A 47 15.42 -11.22 -10.43
C GLN A 47 16.29 -10.53 -9.36
N ILE A 48 16.56 -11.20 -8.24
CA ILE A 48 17.45 -10.71 -7.18
C ILE A 48 18.45 -11.78 -6.75
N SER A 49 19.59 -11.36 -6.22
CA SER A 49 20.57 -12.28 -5.63
C SER A 49 20.12 -12.78 -4.25
N LEU A 50 20.68 -13.91 -3.80
CA LEU A 50 20.44 -14.43 -2.44
C LEU A 50 20.73 -13.40 -1.34
N ALA A 51 21.83 -12.65 -1.46
CA ALA A 51 22.18 -11.62 -0.48
C ALA A 51 21.15 -10.48 -0.41
N GLU A 52 20.52 -10.15 -1.55
CA GLU A 52 19.44 -9.15 -1.60
C GLU A 52 18.12 -9.73 -1.08
N TYR A 53 17.83 -11.02 -1.34
CA TYR A 53 16.70 -11.73 -0.74
C TYR A 53 16.78 -11.72 0.79
N GLU A 54 17.92 -12.13 1.36
CA GLU A 54 18.14 -12.16 2.81
C GLU A 54 17.95 -10.78 3.45
N ARG A 55 18.50 -9.72 2.84
CA ARG A 55 18.29 -8.33 3.27
C ARG A 55 16.80 -7.96 3.27
N ARG A 56 16.07 -8.30 2.19
CA ARG A 56 14.64 -7.97 2.07
C ARG A 56 13.79 -8.73 3.07
N VAL A 57 14.11 -10.00 3.32
CA VAL A 57 13.45 -10.80 4.36
C VAL A 57 13.69 -10.18 5.72
N GLU A 58 14.94 -9.83 6.07
CA GLU A 58 15.27 -9.16 7.33
C GLU A 58 14.43 -7.90 7.56
N LEU A 59 14.31 -7.04 6.53
CA LEU A 59 13.47 -5.85 6.59
C LEU A 59 11.98 -6.16 6.69
N ALA A 60 11.50 -7.20 6.01
CA ALA A 60 10.09 -7.60 6.03
C ALA A 60 9.68 -8.21 7.38
N VAL A 61 10.61 -8.89 8.07
CA VAL A 61 10.37 -9.49 9.39
C VAL A 61 10.72 -8.58 10.56
N ASP A 62 11.22 -7.37 10.32
CA ASP A 62 11.49 -6.40 11.38
C ASP A 62 10.19 -6.07 12.15
N ASP A 63 10.13 -6.50 13.41
CA ASP A 63 8.97 -6.34 14.29
C ASP A 63 8.56 -4.86 14.45
N ARG A 64 9.53 -3.93 14.47
CA ARG A 64 9.26 -2.49 14.56
C ARG A 64 8.60 -2.01 13.27
N ALA A 65 9.17 -2.38 12.13
CA ALA A 65 8.64 -1.96 10.84
C ALA A 65 7.22 -2.50 10.62
N GLN A 66 6.98 -3.75 11.03
CA GLN A 66 5.66 -4.36 11.03
C GLN A 66 4.67 -3.64 11.96
N GLN A 67 5.11 -3.22 13.14
CA GLN A 67 4.26 -2.48 14.09
C GLN A 67 3.83 -1.13 13.52
N ILE A 68 4.76 -0.35 12.95
CA ILE A 68 4.45 0.93 12.30
C ILE A 68 3.51 0.72 11.12
N GLN A 69 3.79 -0.26 10.26
CA GLN A 69 2.92 -0.57 9.12
C GLN A 69 1.52 -1.02 9.55
N THR A 70 1.41 -1.75 10.67
CA THR A 70 0.11 -2.24 11.18
C THR A 70 -0.76 -1.08 11.64
N VAL A 71 -0.19 -0.16 12.43
CA VAL A 71 -0.94 1.01 12.92
C VAL A 71 -1.30 1.94 11.76
N THR A 72 -0.33 2.27 10.91
CA THR A 72 -0.55 3.23 9.81
C THR A 72 -1.52 2.70 8.76
N ARG A 73 -1.54 1.40 8.46
CA ARG A 73 -2.55 0.80 7.56
C ARG A 73 -3.98 0.84 8.11
N SER A 74 -4.17 1.04 9.41
CA SER A 74 -5.51 1.24 9.98
C SER A 74 -6.07 2.65 9.71
N ILE A 75 -5.23 3.57 9.22
CA ILE A 75 -5.58 4.94 8.89
C ILE A 75 -6.12 4.97 7.45
N GLY A 76 -7.33 5.49 7.30
CA GLY A 76 -7.97 5.61 5.99
C GLY A 76 -7.13 6.46 5.03
N GLY A 77 -6.81 5.91 3.86
CA GLY A 77 -6.00 6.59 2.85
C GLY A 77 -4.51 6.24 2.85
N ILE A 78 -4.05 5.40 3.79
CA ILE A 78 -2.67 4.87 3.79
C ILE A 78 -2.65 3.48 3.14
N GLY A 79 -2.00 3.38 1.98
CA GLY A 79 -1.73 2.11 1.31
C GLY A 79 -0.47 1.41 1.81
N PRO A 80 -0.22 0.15 1.40
CA PRO A 80 0.95 -0.62 1.80
C PRO A 80 2.29 0.08 1.51
N LYS A 81 2.39 0.76 0.36
CA LYS A 81 3.59 1.52 -0.03
C LYS A 81 3.88 2.66 0.97
N THR A 82 2.90 3.50 1.26
CA THR A 82 3.03 4.62 2.20
C THR A 82 3.35 4.13 3.61
N ALA A 83 2.68 3.06 4.06
CA ALA A 83 2.95 2.43 5.35
C ALA A 83 4.40 1.92 5.46
N ARG A 84 4.94 1.33 4.38
CA ARG A 84 6.35 0.95 4.33
C ARG A 84 7.27 2.15 4.40
N THR A 85 7.01 3.20 3.63
CA THR A 85 7.82 4.42 3.65
C THR A 85 7.88 4.98 5.08
N LEU A 86 6.74 5.07 5.76
CA LEU A 86 6.69 5.47 7.17
C LEU A 86 7.52 4.57 8.08
N ALA A 87 7.44 3.25 7.91
CA ALA A 87 8.24 2.31 8.71
C ALA A 87 9.75 2.41 8.44
N ALA A 88 10.15 2.80 7.23
CA ALA A 88 11.55 3.04 6.88
C ALA A 88 12.06 4.37 7.45
N GLU A 89 11.23 5.41 7.47
CA GLU A 89 11.60 6.75 7.95
C GLU A 89 11.63 6.88 9.49
N PHE A 90 10.83 6.08 10.22
CA PHE A 90 10.64 6.29 11.66
C PHE A 90 11.07 5.13 12.54
N GLU A 91 11.99 5.42 13.48
CA GLU A 91 12.46 4.70 14.68
C GLU A 91 11.50 3.77 15.41
N SER A 92 10.25 4.23 15.51
CA SER A 92 9.25 3.71 16.42
C SER A 92 7.93 4.44 16.19
N LEU A 93 6.84 3.89 16.72
CA LEU A 93 5.58 4.61 16.80
C LEU A 93 5.70 5.90 17.63
N ASP A 94 6.51 5.92 18.69
CA ASP A 94 6.78 7.12 19.48
C ASP A 94 7.47 8.22 18.69
N GLU A 95 8.38 7.87 17.77
CA GLU A 95 9.00 8.85 16.89
C GLU A 95 8.01 9.38 15.86
N LEU A 96 7.23 8.48 15.25
CA LEU A 96 6.17 8.85 14.31
C LEU A 96 5.13 9.77 14.98
N HIS A 97 4.75 9.49 16.23
CA HIS A 97 3.80 10.31 17.01
C HIS A 97 4.36 11.70 17.35
N ARG A 98 5.68 11.83 17.49
CA ARG A 98 6.36 13.12 17.72
C ARG A 98 6.68 13.87 16.44
N ALA A 99 6.40 13.30 15.28
CA ALA A 99 6.64 13.95 14.00
C ALA A 99 5.55 14.98 13.75
N ASP A 100 5.95 16.23 13.57
CA ASP A 100 5.02 17.29 13.17
C ASP A 100 4.57 17.07 11.72
N ARG A 101 3.40 17.63 11.37
CA ARG A 101 2.83 17.60 10.02
C ARG A 101 3.83 17.92 8.91
N ASP A 102 4.63 18.98 9.09
CA ASP A 102 5.61 19.41 8.08
C ASP A 102 6.63 18.29 7.78
N ARG A 103 7.06 17.54 8.80
CA ARG A 103 7.98 16.39 8.65
C ARG A 103 7.30 15.22 7.93
N LEU A 104 6.00 15.01 8.15
CA LEU A 104 5.26 13.97 7.44
C LEU A 104 5.08 14.32 5.96
N GLU A 105 4.80 15.59 5.64
CA GLU A 105 4.64 16.06 4.26
C GLU A 105 5.96 16.07 3.45
N GLU A 106 7.12 16.07 4.12
CA GLU A 106 8.42 15.89 3.46
C GLU A 106 8.61 14.47 2.89
N ILE A 107 7.85 13.49 3.38
CA ILE A 107 7.95 12.10 2.94
C ILE A 107 7.24 11.92 1.60
N HIS A 108 7.95 11.33 0.64
CA HIS A 108 7.39 11.00 -0.67
C HIS A 108 6.14 10.12 -0.54
N ASP A 109 5.08 10.45 -1.29
CA ASP A 109 3.74 9.84 -1.22
C ASP A 109 2.88 10.23 0.00
N ILE A 110 3.31 11.20 0.83
CA ILE A 110 2.48 11.76 1.90
C ILE A 110 2.06 13.19 1.52
N GLY A 111 0.75 13.36 1.32
CA GLY A 111 0.15 14.67 1.08
C GLY A 111 -0.47 15.26 2.35
N PRO A 112 -0.89 16.54 2.29
CA PRO A 112 -1.51 17.26 3.41
C PRO A 112 -2.63 16.50 4.12
N SER A 113 -3.56 15.91 3.35
CA SER A 113 -4.68 15.15 3.90
C SER A 113 -4.25 13.86 4.59
N THR A 114 -3.18 13.22 4.12
CA THR A 114 -2.65 12.00 4.73
C THR A 114 -1.89 12.33 6.01
N ALA A 115 -1.10 13.42 6.01
CA ALA A 115 -0.43 13.92 7.21
C ALA A 115 -1.45 14.27 8.30
N ASP A 116 -2.52 14.99 7.96
CA ASP A 116 -3.61 15.33 8.89
C ASP A 116 -4.27 14.07 9.48
N ALA A 117 -4.52 13.04 8.67
CA ALA A 117 -5.10 11.78 9.13
C ALA A 117 -4.16 10.99 10.06
N ILE A 118 -2.86 11.08 9.84
CA ILE A 118 -1.84 10.46 10.71
C ILE A 118 -1.83 11.15 12.07
N GLU A 119 -1.76 12.47 12.08
CA GLU A 119 -1.77 13.28 13.29
C GLU A 119 -3.04 13.01 14.12
N GLU A 120 -4.22 13.11 13.51
CA GLU A 120 -5.50 12.87 14.20
C GLU A 120 -5.60 11.44 14.78
N HIS A 121 -5.06 10.44 14.06
CA HIS A 121 -5.11 9.06 14.53
C HIS A 121 -4.19 8.82 15.73
N LEU A 122 -3.01 9.46 15.73
CA LEU A 122 -1.99 9.25 16.75
C LEU A 122 -2.21 10.09 18.01
N GLU A 123 -2.94 11.21 17.93
CA GLU A 123 -3.32 12.03 19.09
C GLU A 123 -4.45 11.44 19.95
N ARG A 124 -5.12 10.40 19.48
CA ARG A 124 -6.30 9.78 20.12
C ARG A 124 -5.93 8.75 21.20
#